data_AF-A0AAN6G5X4-F1
#
_entry.id   AF-A0AAN6G5X4-F1
#
_cell.length_a   1.000
_cell.length_b   1.000
_cell.length_c   1.000
_cell.angle_alpha   90.00
_cell.angle_beta   90.00
_cell.angle_gamma   90.00
#
_symmetry.space_group_name_H-M   'P 1'
#
loop_
_entity.id
_entity.type
_entity.pdbx_description
1 polymer ?
#
loop_
_entity_poly.entity_id
_entity_poly.type
_entity_poly.pdbx_seq_one_letter_code
_entity_poly.pdbx_strand_id
1 'polypeptide(L)'
;MAGATEASSGNQQGKRWLLAAFDMTCSGHQSPGLWTHPEDKSYRYNKITYWTDLAKKLEEGKFDFLFLADVLGAYSVYGGNADAAIRSGAQFPVNDPLLSIGAMAAVTKNLAFGITATTSYEPPYSLARRFSTLDHLTNGRVGWNVVTGYLDSAARQFGRPQQDLHAKR
;
A
#
# COMPACT_ATOMS: atom_id res chain seq x y z
N MET A 1 -37.87 54.04 -1.30
CA MET A 1 -36.68 53.37 -0.75
C MET A 1 -36.70 51.93 -1.21
N ALA A 2 -35.86 51.56 -2.17
CA ALA A 2 -35.69 50.18 -2.61
C ALA A 2 -34.50 49.59 -1.84
N GLY A 3 -34.77 48.63 -0.94
CA GLY A 3 -33.73 47.85 -0.28
C GLY A 3 -33.42 46.63 -1.14
N ALA A 4 -32.28 46.65 -1.82
CA ALA A 4 -31.75 45.47 -2.49
C ALA A 4 -31.21 44.51 -1.44
N THR A 5 -31.75 43.29 -1.42
CA THR A 5 -31.25 42.17 -0.65
C THR A 5 -29.96 41.64 -1.27
N GLU A 6 -28.83 41.82 -0.59
CA GLU A 6 -27.57 41.17 -0.93
C GLU A 6 -27.70 39.66 -0.67
N ALA A 7 -27.71 38.88 -1.75
CA ALA A 7 -27.61 37.43 -1.68
C ALA A 7 -26.20 37.05 -1.21
N SER A 8 -26.12 36.33 -0.10
CA SER A 8 -24.87 35.79 0.44
C SER A 8 -24.18 34.91 -0.61
N SER A 9 -22.97 35.29 -1.02
CA SER A 9 -22.11 34.51 -1.88
C SER A 9 -21.65 33.23 -1.17
N GLY A 10 -22.35 32.13 -1.42
CA GLY A 10 -21.94 30.80 -0.98
C GLY A 10 -20.55 30.47 -1.53
N ASN A 11 -19.60 30.21 -0.64
CA ASN A 11 -18.22 29.84 -0.96
C ASN A 11 -18.21 28.52 -1.75
N GLN A 12 -18.13 28.59 -3.08
CA GLN A 12 -17.92 27.42 -3.93
C GLN A 12 -16.46 26.99 -3.84
N GLN A 13 -16.11 26.29 -2.76
CA GLN A 13 -14.82 25.62 -2.67
C GLN A 13 -14.83 24.45 -3.68
N GLY A 14 -14.08 24.61 -4.77
CA GLY A 14 -13.97 23.61 -5.82
C GLY A 14 -13.54 22.25 -5.29
N LYS A 15 -14.06 21.16 -5.89
CA LYS A 15 -13.70 19.79 -5.50
C LYS A 15 -12.19 19.59 -5.69
N ARG A 16 -11.50 19.16 -4.64
CA ARG A 16 -10.06 18.83 -4.68
C ARG A 16 -9.86 17.37 -5.13
N TRP A 17 -8.86 17.13 -5.97
CA TRP A 17 -8.39 15.79 -6.30
C TRP A 17 -7.66 15.16 -5.13
N LEU A 18 -7.91 13.87 -4.88
CA LEU A 18 -7.12 13.09 -3.94
C LEU A 18 -5.90 12.49 -4.66
N LEU A 19 -4.72 12.68 -4.11
CA LEU A 19 -3.46 12.20 -4.67
C LEU A 19 -2.89 11.06 -3.84
N ALA A 20 -2.70 9.93 -4.50
CA ALA A 20 -2.17 8.70 -3.93
C ALA A 20 -0.80 8.37 -4.52
N ALA A 21 0.19 8.12 -3.68
CA ALA A 21 1.42 7.48 -4.13
C ALA A 21 1.21 5.97 -4.06
N PHE A 22 1.41 5.26 -5.16
CA PHE A 22 1.20 3.82 -5.23
C PHE A 22 2.53 3.08 -5.22
N ASP A 23 2.81 2.37 -4.12
CA ASP A 23 4.08 1.70 -3.89
C ASP A 23 3.84 0.30 -3.30
N MET A 24 4.91 -0.47 -3.12
CA MET A 24 4.89 -1.82 -2.58
C MET A 24 6.23 -2.10 -1.90
N THR A 25 6.23 -2.90 -0.84
CA THR A 25 7.43 -3.28 -0.07
C THR A 25 8.32 -4.29 -0.81
N CYS A 26 8.67 -3.99 -2.07
CA CYS A 26 9.50 -4.81 -2.96
C CYS A 26 10.36 -3.91 -3.88
N SER A 27 11.27 -4.51 -4.65
CA SER A 27 12.10 -3.75 -5.60
C SER A 27 11.40 -3.48 -6.94
N GLY A 28 10.50 -4.35 -7.42
CA GLY A 28 9.83 -4.16 -8.72
C GLY A 28 8.32 -4.27 -8.63
N HIS A 29 7.63 -3.14 -8.50
CA HIS A 29 6.17 -3.13 -8.35
C HIS A 29 5.43 -3.23 -9.69
N GLN A 30 5.25 -2.10 -10.40
CA GLN A 30 4.50 -2.01 -11.67
C GLN A 30 5.40 -1.91 -12.91
N SER A 31 6.70 -1.71 -12.72
CA SER A 31 7.67 -1.53 -13.81
C SER A 31 8.82 -2.54 -13.67
N PRO A 32 8.59 -3.83 -14.02
CA PRO A 32 9.63 -4.85 -13.92
C PRO A 32 10.89 -4.47 -14.69
N GLY A 33 12.06 -4.73 -14.09
CA GLY A 33 13.36 -4.39 -14.67
C GLY A 33 13.83 -2.94 -14.47
N LEU A 34 12.94 -1.99 -14.16
CA LEU A 34 13.31 -0.58 -14.00
C LEU A 34 14.17 -0.33 -12.75
N TRP A 35 14.19 -1.28 -11.81
CA TRP A 35 15.11 -1.29 -10.66
C TRP A 35 16.59 -1.26 -11.04
N THR A 36 16.93 -1.59 -12.29
CA THR A 36 18.29 -1.52 -12.83
C THR A 36 18.69 -0.12 -13.30
N HIS A 37 17.74 0.81 -13.40
CA HIS A 37 18.03 2.18 -13.81
C HIS A 37 18.95 2.87 -12.78
N PRO A 38 20.00 3.61 -13.18
CA PRO A 38 20.98 4.18 -12.25
C PRO A 38 20.41 5.11 -11.17
N GLU A 39 19.28 5.75 -11.46
CA GLU A 39 18.59 6.66 -10.53
C GLU A 39 17.53 5.97 -9.67
N ASP A 40 17.20 4.72 -9.97
CA ASP A 40 16.22 3.97 -9.20
C ASP A 40 16.74 3.70 -7.78
N LYS A 41 15.83 3.77 -6.81
CA LYS A 41 16.15 3.54 -5.38
C LYS A 41 15.29 2.45 -4.76
N SER A 42 14.50 1.73 -5.56
CA SER A 42 13.59 0.67 -5.12
C SER A 42 14.33 -0.48 -4.43
N TYR A 43 15.61 -0.72 -4.78
CA TYR A 43 16.45 -1.70 -4.08
C TYR A 43 16.61 -1.41 -2.57
N ARG A 44 16.32 -0.18 -2.14
CA ARG A 44 16.33 0.24 -0.73
C ARG A 44 15.01 -0.06 0.00
N TYR A 45 14.04 -0.75 -0.61
CA TYR A 45 12.75 -1.12 0.01
C TYR A 45 12.93 -1.84 1.36
N ASN A 46 14.07 -2.50 1.59
CA ASN A 46 14.41 -3.18 2.84
C ASN A 46 15.09 -2.28 3.90
N LYS A 47 15.15 -0.96 3.68
CA LYS A 47 15.72 0.02 4.61
C LYS A 47 14.61 0.90 5.16
N ILE A 48 14.50 0.98 6.48
CA ILE A 48 13.49 1.83 7.12
C ILE A 48 13.61 3.30 6.69
N THR A 49 14.83 3.78 6.43
CA THR A 49 15.10 5.13 5.96
C THR A 49 14.46 5.43 4.60
N TYR A 50 14.37 4.44 3.70
CA TYR A 50 13.73 4.64 2.39
C TYR A 50 12.25 5.06 2.58
N TRP A 51 11.55 4.33 3.46
CA TRP A 51 10.15 4.60 3.78
C TRP A 51 9.95 5.93 4.50
N THR A 52 10.79 6.26 5.49
CA THR A 52 10.69 7.55 6.18
C THR A 52 11.01 8.73 5.27
N ASP A 53 11.98 8.59 4.36
CA ASP A 53 12.33 9.63 3.40
C ASP A 53 11.20 9.83 2.37
N LEU A 54 10.61 8.73 1.87
CA LEU A 54 9.45 8.77 1.00
C LEU A 54 8.26 9.44 1.68
N ALA A 55 7.91 9.06 2.90
CA ALA A 55 6.79 9.63 3.64
C ALA A 55 6.93 11.14 3.83
N LYS A 56 8.13 11.62 4.22
CA LYS A 56 8.43 13.06 4.31
C LYS A 56 8.24 13.77 2.97
N LYS A 57 8.75 13.18 1.88
CA LYS A 57 8.64 13.75 0.53
C LYS A 57 7.18 13.85 0.06
N LEU A 58 6.38 12.82 0.34
CA LEU A 58 4.96 12.81 0.00
C LEU A 58 4.16 13.84 0.81
N GLU A 59 4.47 14.00 2.09
CA GLU A 59 3.84 15.02 2.95
C GLU A 59 4.20 16.46 2.52
N GLU A 60 5.45 16.69 2.15
CA GLU A 60 5.88 17.96 1.55
C GLU A 60 5.10 18.24 0.25
N GLY A 61 4.95 17.22 -0.58
CA GLY A 61 4.19 17.23 -1.84
C GLY A 61 2.66 17.23 -1.70
N LYS A 62 2.11 17.28 -0.47
CA LYS A 62 0.66 17.31 -0.19
C LYS A 62 -0.12 16.13 -0.76
N PHE A 63 0.52 14.96 -0.83
CA PHE A 63 -0.19 13.72 -1.09
C PHE A 63 -1.14 13.39 0.07
N ASP A 64 -2.28 12.82 -0.27
CA ASP A 64 -3.30 12.43 0.69
C ASP A 64 -2.94 11.10 1.36
N PHE A 65 -2.47 10.14 0.56
CA PHE A 65 -2.07 8.85 1.08
C PHE A 65 -0.93 8.20 0.31
N LEU A 66 -0.08 7.48 1.05
CA LEU A 66 0.78 6.43 0.52
C LEU A 66 -0.02 5.12 0.54
N PHE A 67 -0.24 4.53 -0.63
CA PHE A 67 -0.94 3.27 -0.79
C PHE A 67 0.07 2.16 -1.05
N LEU A 68 0.17 1.22 -0.11
CA LEU A 68 1.05 0.06 -0.17
C LEU A 68 0.27 -1.17 -0.65
N ALA A 69 0.58 -1.62 -1.86
CA ALA A 69 0.17 -2.92 -2.37
C ALA A 69 0.86 -4.05 -1.61
N ASP A 70 0.30 -5.26 -1.67
CA ASP A 70 0.91 -6.45 -1.11
C ASP A 70 0.49 -7.74 -1.84
N VAL A 71 1.38 -8.73 -1.83
CA VAL A 71 1.10 -10.11 -2.22
C VAL A 71 1.86 -11.07 -1.30
N LEU A 72 1.23 -12.19 -0.96
CA LEU A 72 1.84 -13.21 -0.08
C LEU A 72 2.47 -14.39 -0.84
N GLY A 73 2.73 -14.23 -2.13
CA GLY A 73 3.36 -15.27 -2.94
C GLY A 73 4.06 -14.72 -4.17
N ALA A 74 4.97 -15.51 -4.73
CA ALA A 74 5.65 -15.15 -5.96
C ALA A 74 4.75 -15.43 -7.18
N TYR A 75 4.90 -14.62 -8.24
CA TYR A 75 4.30 -14.90 -9.54
C TYR A 75 4.99 -16.12 -10.17
N SER A 76 4.25 -17.24 -10.27
CA SER A 76 4.81 -18.52 -10.73
C SER A 76 4.06 -19.17 -11.90
N VAL A 77 3.19 -18.41 -12.58
CA VAL A 77 2.37 -18.94 -13.68
C VAL A 77 3.19 -19.05 -14.97
N TYR A 78 3.88 -17.97 -15.34
CA TYR A 78 4.74 -17.95 -16.53
C TYR A 78 5.96 -18.86 -16.33
N GLY A 79 6.18 -19.80 -17.24
CA GLY A 79 7.26 -20.79 -17.14
C GLY A 79 7.03 -21.89 -16.09
N GLY A 80 5.87 -21.91 -15.41
CA GLY A 80 5.55 -22.90 -14.39
C GLY A 80 6.39 -22.81 -13.11
N ASN A 81 7.18 -21.74 -12.94
CA ASN A 81 8.01 -21.49 -11.78
C ASN A 81 8.14 -19.98 -11.51
N ALA A 82 8.77 -19.59 -10.40
CA ALA A 82 8.92 -18.18 -10.01
C ALA A 82 10.14 -17.48 -10.66
N ASP A 83 10.91 -18.15 -11.50
CA ASP A 83 12.23 -17.66 -11.92
C ASP A 83 12.13 -16.33 -12.68
N ALA A 84 11.10 -16.16 -13.50
CA ALA A 84 10.89 -14.92 -14.24
C ALA A 84 10.62 -13.74 -13.29
N ALA A 85 9.81 -13.95 -12.26
CA ALA A 85 9.54 -12.94 -11.24
C ALA A 85 10.79 -12.60 -10.44
N ILE A 86 11.54 -13.63 -10.02
CA ILE A 86 12.79 -13.47 -9.26
C ILE A 86 13.82 -12.68 -10.07
N ARG A 87 14.08 -13.06 -11.33
CA ARG A 87 15.08 -12.39 -12.17
C ARG A 87 14.71 -10.95 -12.50
N SER A 88 13.42 -10.66 -12.69
CA SER A 88 12.95 -9.33 -13.06
C SER A 88 12.68 -8.42 -11.86
N GLY A 89 12.68 -8.96 -10.64
CA GLY A 89 12.29 -8.26 -9.42
C GLY A 89 10.78 -8.02 -9.29
N ALA A 90 9.96 -8.69 -10.10
CA ALA A 90 8.51 -8.46 -10.15
C ALA A 90 7.81 -8.95 -8.87
N GLN A 91 7.57 -8.00 -7.96
CA GLN A 91 6.98 -8.16 -6.63
C GLN A 91 7.65 -9.26 -5.79
N PHE A 92 8.94 -9.50 -6.07
CA PHE A 92 9.75 -10.47 -5.36
C PHE A 92 11.21 -9.96 -5.30
N PRO A 93 11.87 -10.02 -4.13
CA PRO A 93 11.31 -10.28 -2.80
C PRO A 93 10.29 -9.21 -2.36
N VAL A 94 9.40 -9.58 -1.44
CA VAL A 94 8.39 -8.68 -0.83
C VAL A 94 8.45 -8.78 0.69
N ASN A 95 8.45 -7.64 1.38
CA ASN A 95 8.37 -7.54 2.84
C ASN A 95 6.95 -7.21 3.29
N ASP A 96 6.63 -7.42 4.57
CA ASP A 96 5.35 -6.99 5.16
C ASP A 96 5.22 -5.45 5.16
N PRO A 97 4.16 -4.87 4.56
CA PRO A 97 3.96 -3.42 4.51
C PRO A 97 3.59 -2.79 5.87
N LEU A 98 2.99 -3.54 6.80
CA LEU A 98 2.53 -2.99 8.09
C LEU A 98 3.69 -2.51 8.97
N LEU A 99 4.85 -3.17 8.88
CA LEU A 99 5.96 -2.96 9.83
C LEU A 99 6.63 -1.59 9.70
N SER A 100 6.55 -0.95 8.53
CA SER A 100 7.18 0.35 8.29
C SER A 100 6.28 1.55 8.66
N ILE A 101 4.98 1.31 8.88
CA ILE A 101 3.97 2.36 9.05
C ILE A 101 4.24 3.22 10.27
N GLY A 102 4.57 2.61 11.41
CA GLY A 102 4.86 3.36 12.65
C GLY A 102 6.01 4.36 12.47
N ALA A 103 7.07 3.97 11.74
CA ALA A 103 8.20 4.85 11.48
C ALA A 103 7.83 6.00 10.52
N MET A 104 7.07 5.72 9.47
CA MET A 104 6.58 6.76 8.55
C MET A 104 5.61 7.72 9.22
N ALA A 105 4.73 7.20 10.08
CA ALA A 105 3.78 7.99 10.84
C ALA A 105 4.48 8.92 11.85
N ALA A 106 5.60 8.49 12.44
CA ALA A 106 6.38 9.31 13.38
C ALA A 106 7.06 10.52 12.72
N VAL A 107 7.25 10.50 11.39
CA VAL A 107 7.88 11.59 10.64
C VAL A 107 6.91 12.38 9.76
N THR A 108 5.60 12.12 9.88
CA THR A 108 4.53 12.80 9.13
C THR A 108 3.37 13.19 10.05
N LYS A 109 2.61 14.21 9.67
CA LYS A 109 1.47 14.74 10.44
C LYS A 109 0.13 14.48 9.77
N ASN A 110 0.06 14.51 8.44
CA ASN A 110 -1.18 14.49 7.66
C ASN A 110 -1.24 13.33 6.67
N LEU A 111 -0.10 12.85 6.16
CA LEU A 111 -0.07 11.76 5.19
C LEU A 111 -0.76 10.51 5.75
N ALA A 112 -1.75 9.97 5.05
CA ALA A 112 -2.40 8.71 5.42
C ALA A 112 -1.73 7.50 4.75
N PHE A 113 -1.98 6.32 5.29
CA PHE A 113 -1.37 5.07 4.86
C PHE A 113 -2.46 4.05 4.48
N GLY A 114 -2.65 3.81 3.19
CA GLY A 114 -3.49 2.72 2.68
C GLY A 114 -2.67 1.44 2.63
N ILE A 115 -3.07 0.41 3.36
CA ILE A 115 -2.28 -0.81 3.54
C ILE A 115 -3.08 -2.00 3.02
N THR A 116 -2.48 -2.76 2.11
CA THR A 116 -3.06 -4.02 1.64
C THR A 116 -2.87 -5.11 2.68
N ALA A 117 -3.96 -5.78 3.04
CA ALA A 117 -3.93 -6.98 3.86
C ALA A 117 -5.05 -7.93 3.44
N THR A 118 -4.76 -9.23 3.42
CA THR A 118 -5.71 -10.22 2.90
C THR A 118 -6.57 -10.86 3.99
N THR A 119 -7.84 -11.10 3.66
CA THR A 119 -8.78 -11.85 4.52
C THR A 119 -8.63 -13.37 4.41
N SER A 120 -7.86 -13.87 3.44
CA SER A 120 -7.86 -15.31 3.12
C SER A 120 -6.96 -16.16 4.02
N TYR A 121 -5.94 -15.57 4.64
CA TYR A 121 -4.94 -16.29 5.42
C TYR A 121 -4.76 -15.78 6.84
N GLU A 122 -5.13 -14.53 7.11
CA GLU A 122 -5.00 -13.95 8.44
C GLU A 122 -6.28 -14.12 9.26
N PRO A 123 -6.18 -14.62 10.51
CA PRO A 123 -7.32 -14.63 11.42
C PRO A 123 -7.80 -13.19 11.68
N PRO A 124 -9.13 -12.93 11.61
CA PRO A 124 -9.68 -11.58 11.66
C PRO A 124 -9.34 -10.85 12.97
N TYR A 125 -9.23 -11.56 14.08
CA TYR A 125 -8.90 -10.97 15.37
C TYR A 125 -7.48 -10.36 15.40
N SER A 126 -6.50 -11.07 14.84
CA SER A 126 -5.11 -10.58 14.78
C SER A 126 -4.99 -9.38 13.85
N LEU A 127 -5.69 -9.42 12.71
CA LEU A 127 -5.73 -8.33 11.75
C LEU A 127 -6.40 -7.08 12.36
N ALA A 128 -7.56 -7.24 13.01
CA ALA A 128 -8.25 -6.16 13.70
C ALA A 128 -7.35 -5.50 14.75
N ARG A 129 -6.66 -6.29 15.58
CA ARG A 129 -5.72 -5.75 16.58
C ARG A 129 -4.59 -4.94 15.95
N ARG A 130 -4.00 -5.42 14.84
CA ARG A 130 -2.92 -4.71 14.13
C ARG A 130 -3.41 -3.37 13.58
N PHE A 131 -4.56 -3.37 12.90
CA PHE A 131 -5.13 -2.14 12.34
C PHE A 131 -5.56 -1.15 13.42
N SER A 132 -6.20 -1.59 14.51
CA SER A 132 -6.51 -0.70 15.65
C SER A 132 -5.25 -0.13 16.29
N THR A 133 -4.18 -0.92 16.41
CA THR A 133 -2.89 -0.43 16.93
C THR A 133 -2.33 0.67 16.02
N LEU A 134 -2.30 0.44 14.71
CA LEU A 134 -1.82 1.44 13.76
C LEU A 134 -2.72 2.69 13.74
N ASP A 135 -4.03 2.53 13.87
CA ASP A 135 -4.96 3.65 13.94
C ASP A 135 -4.65 4.58 15.13
N HIS A 136 -4.43 4.00 16.32
CA HIS A 136 -3.97 4.74 17.49
C HIS A 136 -2.59 5.39 17.28
N LEU A 137 -1.59 4.63 16.80
CA LEU A 137 -0.23 5.13 16.64
C LEU A 137 -0.11 6.21 15.55
N THR A 138 -1.00 6.19 14.57
CA THR A 138 -1.01 7.16 13.46
C THR A 138 -1.98 8.32 13.70
N ASN A 139 -2.79 8.30 14.76
CA ASN A 139 -3.89 9.24 15.02
C ASN A 139 -4.95 9.25 13.90
N GLY A 140 -5.50 8.09 13.55
CA GLY A 140 -6.61 8.01 12.58
C GLY A 140 -6.20 8.06 11.11
N ARG A 141 -4.93 7.75 10.78
CA ARG A 141 -4.37 7.94 9.42
C ARG A 141 -4.12 6.63 8.67
N VAL A 142 -4.79 5.55 9.02
CA VAL A 142 -4.63 4.25 8.34
C VAL A 142 -5.90 3.86 7.61
N GLY A 143 -5.73 3.28 6.42
CA GLY A 143 -6.79 2.68 5.62
C GLY A 143 -6.44 1.24 5.29
N TRP A 144 -7.44 0.37 5.21
CA TRP A 144 -7.27 -1.02 4.81
C TRP A 144 -7.74 -1.22 3.36
N ASN A 145 -6.81 -1.61 2.48
CA ASN A 145 -7.13 -2.18 1.19
C ASN A 145 -7.44 -3.68 1.36
N VAL A 146 -8.73 -4.01 1.42
CA VAL A 146 -9.24 -5.38 1.62
C VAL A 146 -9.05 -6.19 0.35
N VAL A 147 -8.31 -7.30 0.43
CA VAL A 147 -8.07 -8.18 -0.72
C VAL A 147 -8.26 -9.66 -0.36
N THR A 148 -8.66 -10.48 -1.33
CA THR A 148 -8.80 -11.93 -1.17
C THR A 148 -7.60 -12.72 -1.72
N GLY A 149 -6.57 -12.03 -2.23
CA GLY A 149 -5.45 -12.66 -2.91
C GLY A 149 -5.85 -13.41 -4.19
N TYR A 150 -4.86 -13.88 -4.94
CA TYR A 150 -5.11 -14.66 -6.17
C TYR A 150 -3.96 -15.58 -6.57
N LEU A 151 -2.79 -15.44 -5.93
CA LEU A 151 -1.61 -16.21 -6.28
C LEU A 151 -1.68 -17.61 -5.66
N ASP A 152 -1.71 -18.64 -6.51
CA ASP A 152 -1.73 -20.05 -6.06
C ASP A 152 -0.53 -20.42 -5.18
N SER A 153 0.61 -19.76 -5.41
CA SER A 153 1.80 -19.85 -4.57
C SER A 153 1.55 -19.41 -3.12
N ALA A 154 0.71 -18.41 -2.88
CA ALA A 154 0.35 -18.00 -1.53
C ALA A 154 -0.45 -19.09 -0.81
N ALA A 155 -1.46 -19.68 -1.46
CA ALA A 155 -2.26 -20.74 -0.87
C ALA A 155 -1.39 -21.92 -0.38
N ARG A 156 -0.43 -22.36 -1.22
CA ARG A 156 0.53 -23.40 -0.86
C ARG A 156 1.42 -23.05 0.32
N GLN A 157 1.89 -21.81 0.41
CA GLN A 157 2.70 -21.35 1.54
C GLN A 157 1.92 -21.32 2.87
N PHE A 158 0.62 -21.08 2.81
CA PHE A 158 -0.28 -21.14 3.98
C PHE A 158 -0.91 -22.53 4.19
N GLY A 159 -0.32 -23.58 3.62
CA GLY A 159 -0.72 -24.97 3.86
C GLY A 159 -2.02 -25.41 3.16
N ARG A 160 -2.51 -24.65 2.18
CA ARG A 160 -3.64 -25.05 1.32
C ARG A 160 -3.13 -25.67 0.02
N PRO A 161 -3.85 -26.62 -0.59
CA PRO A 161 -3.42 -27.25 -1.85
C PRO A 161 -3.38 -26.24 -3.02
N GLN A 162 -4.36 -25.34 -3.08
CA GLN A 162 -4.53 -24.33 -4.12
C GLN A 162 -5.41 -23.18 -3.61
N GLN A 163 -5.52 -22.10 -4.38
CA GLN A 163 -6.49 -21.03 -4.15
C GLN A 163 -7.92 -21.55 -4.28
N ASP A 164 -8.79 -21.04 -3.41
CA ASP A 164 -10.23 -21.25 -3.55
C ASP A 164 -10.76 -20.54 -4.80
N LEU A 165 -11.90 -21.01 -5.31
CA LEU A 165 -12.61 -20.34 -6.39
C LEU A 165 -12.92 -18.90 -6.00
N HIS A 166 -12.79 -17.96 -6.95
CA HIS A 166 -12.98 -16.54 -6.69
C HIS A 166 -14.32 -16.20 -6.02
N ALA A 167 -15.41 -16.85 -6.42
CA ALA A 167 -16.74 -16.64 -5.86
C ALA A 167 -16.93 -17.20 -4.43
N LYS A 168 -15.97 -17.97 -3.91
CA LYS A 168 -16.02 -18.55 -2.55
C LYS A 168 -15.09 -17.81 -1.57
N ARG A 169 -14.50 -16.70 -1.98
CA ARG A 169 -13.51 -15.93 -1.22
C ARG A 169 -14.03 -14.55 -0.85
#